data_AF-A0A379Z4W7-F1
#
_entry.id   AF-A0A379Z4W7-F1
#
_cell.length_a   1.000
_cell.length_b   1.000
_cell.length_c   1.000
_cell.angle_alpha   90.00
_cell.angle_beta   90.00
_cell.angle_gamma   90.00
#
_symmetry.space_group_name_H-M   'P 1'
#
loop_
_entity.id
_entity.type
_entity.pdbx_description
1 polymer ?
#
loop_
_entity_poly.entity_id
_entity_poly.type
_entity_poly.pdbx_seq_one_letter_code
_entity_poly.pdbx_strand_id
1 'polypeptide(L)'
;MAEKLAAVRQRAERQGRKLSYGIRLHVIVRETEDEAWAAAERLIAHLDDDTIAAAQQIFARMDSTGQRRMSELHGGSRESLRIGPNLWAGVGLVRGGAGTALVGNPQQVAARIREYQALGIDNFILSGYPHLEEAHRFAELVMPLLPLAQSAHQTARTINTGPFGETIGGDRRPAPAQREG
;
A
#
# COMPACT_ATOMS: atom_id res chain seq x y z
N MET A 1 -1.90 12.70 -9.33
CA MET A 1 -3.10 11.94 -8.91
C MET A 1 -4.40 12.62 -9.34
N ALA A 2 -4.61 13.90 -8.99
CA ALA A 2 -5.84 14.65 -9.31
C ALA A 2 -6.26 14.59 -10.80
N GLU A 3 -5.31 14.77 -11.73
CA GLU A 3 -5.57 14.69 -13.17
C GLU A 3 -6.15 13.33 -13.60
N LYS A 4 -5.62 12.22 -13.07
CA LYS A 4 -6.09 10.87 -13.38
C LYS A 4 -7.53 10.66 -12.90
N LEU A 5 -7.85 11.12 -11.68
CA LEU A 5 -9.21 11.08 -11.13
C LEU A 5 -10.17 11.90 -11.99
N ALA A 6 -9.81 13.13 -12.35
CA ALA A 6 -10.61 14.00 -13.21
C ALA A 6 -10.88 13.37 -14.58
N ALA A 7 -9.86 12.77 -15.20
CA ALA A 7 -9.99 12.14 -16.51
C ALA A 7 -10.88 10.89 -16.48
N VAL A 8 -10.87 10.10 -15.40
CA VAL A 8 -11.77 8.94 -15.24
C VAL A 8 -13.19 9.42 -14.94
N ARG A 9 -13.34 10.43 -14.07
CA ARG A 9 -14.63 11.02 -13.72
C ARG A 9 -15.35 11.58 -14.95
N GLN A 10 -14.66 12.36 -15.76
CA GLN A 10 -15.23 12.93 -16.98
C GLN A 10 -15.72 11.84 -17.96
N ARG A 11 -14.98 10.73 -18.09
CA ARG A 11 -15.41 9.60 -18.95
C ARG A 11 -16.65 8.91 -18.41
N ALA A 12 -16.75 8.74 -17.10
CA ALA A 12 -17.92 8.14 -16.46
C ALA A 12 -19.17 9.04 -16.56
N GLU A 13 -19.01 10.34 -16.36
CA GLU A 13 -20.08 11.34 -16.50
C GLU A 13 -20.64 11.38 -17.92
N ARG A 14 -19.79 11.27 -18.95
CA ARG A 14 -20.23 11.14 -20.36
C ARG A 14 -21.08 9.90 -20.62
N GLN A 15 -20.98 8.88 -19.76
CA GLN A 15 -21.78 7.66 -19.82
C GLN A 15 -22.95 7.67 -18.82
N GLY A 16 -23.22 8.79 -18.14
CA GLY A 16 -24.27 8.89 -17.13
C GLY A 16 -24.01 8.06 -15.87
N ARG A 17 -22.75 7.69 -15.60
CA ARG A 17 -22.36 6.84 -14.46
C ARG A 17 -21.68 7.67 -13.38
N LYS A 18 -22.05 7.42 -12.12
CA LYS A 18 -21.32 7.91 -10.94
C LYS A 18 -20.44 6.80 -10.38
N LEU A 19 -19.17 7.10 -10.15
CA LEU A 19 -18.18 6.15 -9.61
C LEU A 19 -17.74 6.59 -8.20
N SER A 20 -17.45 5.62 -7.35
CA SER A 20 -16.64 5.79 -6.13
C SER A 20 -15.17 5.49 -6.44
N TYR A 21 -14.25 6.00 -5.61
CA TYR A 21 -12.82 5.90 -5.85
C TYR A 21 -12.09 5.38 -4.63
N GLY A 22 -11.34 4.30 -4.82
CA GLY A 22 -10.51 3.71 -3.78
C GLY A 22 -9.02 3.97 -4.00
N ILE A 23 -8.27 4.07 -2.90
CA ILE A 23 -6.81 4.02 -2.91
C ILE A 23 -6.31 2.89 -2.01
N ARG A 24 -5.23 2.24 -2.44
CA ARG A 24 -4.53 1.24 -1.64
C ARG A 24 -3.20 1.80 -1.17
N LEU A 25 -2.97 1.79 0.14
CA LEU A 25 -1.76 2.32 0.77
C LEU A 25 -1.29 1.37 1.88
N HIS A 26 0.02 1.33 2.09
CA HIS A 26 0.56 0.84 3.35
C HIS A 26 0.58 2.00 4.37
N VAL A 27 0.55 1.70 5.67
CA VAL A 27 0.62 2.74 6.70
C VAL A 27 1.61 2.30 7.77
N ILE A 28 2.53 3.20 8.11
CA ILE A 28 3.51 3.07 9.18
C ILE A 28 3.31 4.29 10.06
N VAL A 29 2.39 4.18 11.01
CA VAL A 29 2.09 5.24 11.98
C VAL A 29 2.75 4.94 13.31
N ARG A 30 3.42 5.91 13.91
CA ARG A 30 3.93 5.84 15.28
C ARG A 30 3.54 7.11 16.02
N GLU A 31 3.86 7.18 17.29
CA GLU A 31 3.55 8.29 18.18
C GLU A 31 4.27 9.57 17.73
N THR A 32 5.51 9.44 17.25
CA THR A 32 6.29 10.51 16.62
C THR A 32 6.64 10.21 15.16
N GLU A 33 7.03 11.25 14.42
CA GLU A 33 7.47 11.10 13.03
C GLU A 33 8.78 10.29 12.95
N ASP A 34 9.74 10.57 13.82
CA ASP A 34 11.04 9.89 13.83
C ASP A 34 10.89 8.39 14.10
N GLU A 35 10.02 8.00 15.03
CA GLU A 35 9.72 6.59 15.29
C GLU A 35 9.09 5.90 14.08
N ALA A 36 8.23 6.61 13.34
CA ALA A 36 7.59 6.08 12.13
C ALA A 36 8.62 5.85 11.01
N TRP A 37 9.52 6.81 10.80
CA TRP A 37 10.62 6.64 9.85
C TRP A 37 11.59 5.54 10.27
N ALA A 38 11.93 5.45 11.57
CA ALA A 38 12.76 4.36 12.08
C ALA A 38 12.07 2.99 11.90
N ALA A 39 10.73 2.93 12.02
CA ALA A 39 9.98 1.71 11.73
C ALA A 39 9.99 1.36 10.23
N ALA A 40 9.91 2.35 9.34
CA ALA A 40 10.03 2.14 7.89
C ALA A 40 11.42 1.61 7.50
N GLU A 41 12.50 2.16 8.07
CA GLU A 41 13.85 1.66 7.85
C GLU A 41 14.02 0.23 8.39
N ARG A 42 13.52 -0.06 9.61
CA ARG A 42 13.55 -1.41 10.18
C ARG A 42 12.81 -2.44 9.33
N LEU A 43 11.71 -2.03 8.67
CA LEU A 43 10.92 -2.92 7.81
C LEU A 43 11.73 -3.47 6.64
N ILE A 44 12.67 -2.67 6.10
CA ILE A 44 13.51 -3.07 4.96
C ILE A 44 14.95 -3.46 5.36
N ALA A 45 15.29 -3.36 6.65
CA ALA A 45 16.66 -3.58 7.14
C ALA A 45 17.20 -4.98 6.84
N HIS A 46 16.33 -5.98 6.74
CA HIS A 46 16.70 -7.37 6.46
C HIS A 46 16.50 -7.78 5.00
N LEU A 47 16.07 -6.86 4.13
CA LEU A 47 16.10 -7.11 2.70
C LEU A 47 17.57 -7.12 2.27
N ASP A 48 18.00 -8.12 1.53
CA ASP A 48 19.26 -8.11 0.80
C ASP A 48 19.02 -7.71 -0.67
N ASP A 49 20.10 -7.35 -1.36
CA ASP A 49 20.00 -6.85 -2.73
C ASP A 49 19.55 -7.95 -3.71
N ASP A 50 19.87 -9.21 -3.43
CA ASP A 50 19.40 -10.36 -4.19
C ASP A 50 17.88 -10.52 -4.11
N THR A 51 17.29 -10.34 -2.92
CA THR A 51 15.85 -10.38 -2.71
C THR A 51 15.15 -9.24 -3.44
N ILE A 52 15.72 -8.03 -3.40
CA ILE A 52 15.18 -6.89 -4.14
C ILE A 52 15.26 -7.16 -5.64
N ALA A 53 16.41 -7.60 -6.16
CA ALA A 53 16.61 -7.92 -7.57
C ALA A 53 15.63 -9.01 -8.04
N ALA A 54 15.45 -10.08 -7.25
CA ALA A 54 14.50 -11.14 -7.55
C ALA A 54 13.06 -10.61 -7.63
N ALA A 55 12.64 -9.79 -6.66
CA ALA A 55 11.32 -9.17 -6.69
C ALA A 55 11.13 -8.26 -7.92
N GLN A 56 12.12 -7.44 -8.26
CA GLN A 56 12.07 -6.58 -9.44
C GLN A 56 12.01 -7.37 -10.75
N GLN A 57 12.73 -8.49 -10.85
CA GLN A 57 12.62 -9.39 -12.01
C GLN A 57 11.20 -9.97 -12.16
N ILE A 58 10.55 -10.34 -11.05
CA ILE A 58 9.17 -10.83 -11.06
C ILE A 58 8.23 -9.69 -11.50
N PHE A 59 8.38 -8.48 -10.97
CA PHE A 59 7.57 -7.33 -11.35
C PHE A 59 7.72 -6.95 -12.83
N ALA A 60 8.92 -7.04 -13.38
CA ALA A 60 9.20 -6.75 -14.79
C ALA A 60 8.48 -7.71 -15.75
N ARG A 61 8.18 -8.94 -15.30
CA ARG A 61 7.44 -9.94 -16.09
C ARG A 61 5.92 -9.74 -16.03
N MET A 62 5.40 -8.86 -15.16
CA MET A 62 3.98 -8.61 -15.04
C MET A 62 3.47 -7.68 -16.16
N ASP A 63 2.35 -8.03 -16.78
CA ASP A 63 1.66 -7.17 -17.75
C ASP A 63 0.79 -6.09 -17.08
N SER A 64 1.33 -5.43 -16.06
CA SER A 64 0.64 -4.42 -15.26
C SER A 64 1.30 -3.07 -15.40
N THR A 65 0.64 -2.15 -16.11
CA THR A 65 1.07 -0.74 -16.19
C THR A 65 1.12 -0.07 -14.82
N GLY A 66 0.25 -0.49 -13.89
CA GLY A 66 0.27 -0.02 -12.51
C GLY A 66 1.53 -0.48 -11.78
N GLN A 67 1.90 -1.75 -11.91
CA GLN A 67 3.11 -2.28 -11.28
C GLN A 67 4.38 -1.63 -11.86
N ARG A 68 4.45 -1.47 -13.19
CA ARG A 68 5.59 -0.78 -13.85
C ARG A 68 5.82 0.62 -13.27
N ARG A 69 4.75 1.41 -13.16
CA ARG A 69 4.82 2.76 -12.57
C ARG A 69 5.24 2.75 -11.11
N MET A 70 4.94 1.70 -10.35
CA MET A 70 5.41 1.56 -8.98
C MET A 70 6.90 1.25 -8.91
N SER A 71 7.39 0.35 -9.75
CA SER A 71 8.83 0.06 -9.86
C SER A 71 9.64 1.31 -10.25
N GLU A 72 9.09 2.17 -11.13
CA GLU A 72 9.69 3.44 -11.53
C GLU A 72 9.85 4.44 -10.37
N LEU A 73 9.07 4.33 -9.29
CA LEU A 73 9.16 5.27 -8.15
C LEU A 73 10.45 5.10 -7.33
N HIS A 74 11.03 3.90 -7.32
CA HIS A 74 12.22 3.58 -6.54
C HIS A 74 13.37 3.04 -7.39
N GLY A 75 13.13 2.69 -8.66
CA GLY A 75 14.17 2.21 -9.59
C GLY A 75 14.88 0.93 -9.14
N GLY A 76 14.26 0.17 -8.24
CA GLY A 76 14.89 -0.98 -7.57
C GLY A 76 15.96 -0.62 -6.53
N SER A 77 16.15 0.65 -6.17
CA SER A 77 17.18 1.11 -5.22
C SER A 77 16.58 1.55 -3.89
N ARG A 78 17.39 1.47 -2.82
CA ARG A 78 17.06 1.98 -1.48
C ARG A 78 17.39 3.46 -1.29
N GLU A 79 18.14 4.06 -2.22
CA GLU A 79 18.74 5.39 -2.03
C GLU A 79 17.71 6.55 -2.08
N SER A 80 16.54 6.35 -2.69
CA SER A 80 15.53 7.40 -2.87
C SER A 80 14.10 6.90 -2.68
N LEU A 81 13.81 6.37 -1.49
CA LEU A 81 12.49 5.82 -1.18
C LEU A 81 11.48 6.87 -0.69
N ARG A 82 11.92 8.08 -0.30
CA ARG A 82 11.02 9.17 0.07
C ARG A 82 10.61 9.93 -1.19
N ILE A 83 9.40 9.65 -1.67
CA ILE A 83 8.89 10.17 -2.95
C ILE A 83 7.92 11.35 -2.77
N GLY A 84 7.68 11.78 -1.52
CA GLY A 84 6.84 12.91 -1.16
C GLY A 84 6.75 13.09 0.36
N PRO A 85 6.06 14.14 0.83
CA PRO A 85 5.85 14.37 2.26
C PRO A 85 5.07 13.21 2.86
N ASN A 86 5.67 12.54 3.85
CA ASN A 86 5.12 11.37 4.53
C ASN A 86 4.70 10.24 3.56
N LEU A 87 5.33 10.14 2.39
CA LEU A 87 5.06 9.14 1.37
C LEU A 87 6.34 8.39 1.00
N TRP A 88 6.33 7.08 1.20
CA TRP A 88 7.51 6.23 1.09
C TRP A 88 7.28 5.03 0.16
N ALA A 89 8.20 4.78 -0.77
CA ALA A 89 8.12 3.73 -1.78
C ALA A 89 8.81 2.41 -1.36
N GLY A 90 9.41 2.34 -0.17
CA GLY A 90 10.22 1.19 0.23
C GLY A 90 9.47 -0.13 0.34
N VAL A 91 8.18 -0.09 0.68
CA VAL A 91 7.32 -1.29 0.65
C VAL A 91 7.25 -1.92 -0.75
N GLY A 92 7.35 -1.10 -1.80
CA GLY A 92 7.32 -1.54 -3.20
C GLY A 92 8.57 -2.29 -3.67
N LEU A 93 9.67 -2.28 -2.90
CA LEU A 93 10.89 -2.99 -3.25
C LEU A 93 10.66 -4.50 -3.41
N VAL A 94 9.78 -5.07 -2.60
CA VAL A 94 9.51 -6.52 -2.58
C VAL A 94 8.04 -6.90 -2.60
N ARG A 95 7.14 -5.93 -2.35
CA ARG A 95 5.70 -6.18 -2.29
C ARG A 95 5.00 -5.65 -3.55
N GLY A 96 4.33 -6.54 -4.29
CA GLY A 96 3.49 -6.16 -5.42
C GLY A 96 2.22 -5.38 -5.02
N GLY A 97 1.69 -4.60 -5.95
CA GLY A 97 0.38 -3.94 -5.84
C GLY A 97 0.38 -2.62 -5.06
N ALA A 98 0.68 -2.64 -3.75
CA ALA A 98 0.73 -1.43 -2.92
C ALA A 98 2.17 -0.93 -2.80
N GLY A 99 2.63 -0.16 -3.78
CA GLY A 99 4.02 0.28 -3.86
C GLY A 99 4.40 1.43 -2.93
N THR A 100 3.46 1.98 -2.16
CA THR A 100 3.71 3.16 -1.31
C THR A 100 3.07 3.06 0.07
N ALA A 101 3.70 3.70 1.03
CA ALA A 101 3.31 3.77 2.43
C ALA A 101 3.16 5.23 2.89
N LEU A 102 2.15 5.50 3.71
CA LEU A 102 2.10 6.71 4.54
C LEU A 102 2.95 6.50 5.79
N VAL A 103 3.90 7.40 6.06
CA VAL A 103 4.84 7.30 7.17
C VAL A 103 4.84 8.58 7.98
N GLY A 104 4.52 8.51 9.26
CA GLY A 104 4.57 9.68 10.15
C GLY A 104 3.81 9.49 11.46
N ASN A 105 3.65 10.60 12.19
CA ASN A 105 2.82 10.64 13.39
C ASN A 105 1.30 10.61 13.04
N PRO A 106 0.40 10.45 14.03
CA PRO A 106 -1.01 10.23 13.73
C PRO A 106 -1.66 11.43 13.02
N GLN A 107 -1.28 12.65 13.38
CA GLN A 107 -1.80 13.88 12.78
C GLN A 107 -1.35 14.04 11.33
N GLN A 108 -0.10 13.71 11.02
CA GLN A 108 0.44 13.72 9.66
C GLN A 108 -0.25 12.69 8.77
N VAL A 109 -0.39 11.45 9.26
CA VAL A 109 -1.09 10.38 8.53
C VAL A 109 -2.56 10.76 8.29
N ALA A 110 -3.27 11.25 9.30
CA ALA A 110 -4.64 11.72 9.15
C ALA A 110 -4.76 12.91 8.18
N ALA A 111 -3.78 13.82 8.16
CA ALA A 111 -3.73 14.91 7.20
C ALA A 111 -3.56 14.41 5.77
N ARG A 112 -2.65 13.46 5.51
CA ARG A 112 -2.47 12.84 4.18
C ARG A 112 -3.74 12.12 3.72
N ILE A 113 -4.42 11.40 4.61
CA ILE A 113 -5.71 10.76 4.30
C ILE A 113 -6.76 11.80 3.91
N ARG A 114 -6.87 12.90 4.66
CA ARG A 114 -7.80 14.01 4.34
C ARG A 114 -7.50 14.68 3.00
N GLU A 115 -6.23 14.79 2.61
CA GLU A 115 -5.86 15.29 1.28
C GLU A 115 -6.39 14.37 0.17
N TYR A 116 -6.30 13.05 0.34
CA TYR A 116 -6.92 12.11 -0.60
C TYR A 116 -8.46 12.20 -0.60
N GLN A 117 -9.08 12.38 0.57
CA GLN A 117 -10.53 12.61 0.68
C GLN A 117 -10.97 13.88 -0.06
N ALA A 118 -10.20 14.97 0.05
CA ALA A 118 -10.46 16.22 -0.67
C ALA A 118 -10.38 16.05 -2.20
N LEU A 119 -9.63 15.06 -2.69
CA LEU A 119 -9.60 14.68 -4.10
C LEU A 119 -10.79 13.79 -4.53
N GLY A 120 -11.68 13.44 -3.59
CA GLY A 120 -12.84 12.58 -3.82
C GLY A 120 -12.56 11.08 -3.73
N ILE A 121 -11.48 10.68 -3.05
CA ILE A 121 -11.25 9.27 -2.67
C ILE A 121 -12.01 8.99 -1.38
N ASP A 122 -12.97 8.09 -1.45
CA ASP A 122 -13.89 7.74 -0.36
C ASP A 122 -13.59 6.36 0.25
N ASN A 123 -12.80 5.53 -0.42
CA ASN A 123 -12.45 4.19 0.02
C ASN A 123 -10.93 4.03 0.22
N PHE A 124 -10.51 3.54 1.40
CA PHE A 124 -9.10 3.34 1.75
C PHE A 124 -8.84 1.87 2.07
N ILE A 125 -8.01 1.23 1.26
CA ILE A 125 -7.56 -0.15 1.47
C ILE A 125 -6.16 -0.10 2.09
N LEU A 126 -6.11 -0.24 3.41
CA LEU A 126 -4.88 -0.06 4.17
C LEU A 126 -4.23 -1.41 4.49
N SER A 127 -2.91 -1.38 4.75
CA SER A 127 -2.15 -2.52 5.26
C SER A 127 -0.98 -2.03 6.11
N GLY A 128 -0.52 -2.83 7.05
CA GLY A 128 0.68 -2.60 7.89
C GLY A 128 1.35 -3.94 8.20
N TYR A 129 2.62 -3.99 8.59
CA TYR A 129 3.28 -5.23 9.03
C TYR A 129 3.76 -5.15 10.50
N PRO A 130 3.46 -6.16 11.34
CA PRO A 130 2.53 -7.26 11.10
C PRO A 130 1.06 -6.80 11.04
N HIS A 131 0.21 -7.51 10.32
CA HIS A 131 -1.12 -7.01 9.91
C HIS A 131 -2.07 -6.72 11.09
N LEU A 132 -2.06 -7.56 12.13
CA LEU A 132 -2.99 -7.43 13.25
C LEU A 132 -2.63 -6.23 14.12
N GLU A 133 -1.38 -6.16 14.53
CA GLU A 133 -0.82 -5.13 15.41
C GLU A 133 -0.90 -3.75 14.76
N GLU A 134 -0.59 -3.64 13.47
CA GLU A 134 -0.70 -2.37 12.76
C GLU A 134 -2.16 -1.96 12.53
N ALA A 135 -3.09 -2.91 12.40
CA ALA A 135 -4.52 -2.59 12.37
C ALA A 135 -5.01 -1.99 13.69
N HIS A 136 -4.59 -2.58 14.83
CA HIS A 136 -4.86 -2.02 16.16
C HIS A 136 -4.26 -0.63 16.33
N ARG A 137 -2.98 -0.49 15.99
CA ARG A 137 -2.26 0.80 16.09
C ARG A 137 -2.94 1.89 15.26
N PHE A 138 -3.35 1.58 14.02
CA PHE A 138 -4.07 2.53 13.19
C PHE A 138 -5.43 2.90 13.79
N ALA A 139 -6.16 1.92 14.32
CA ALA A 139 -7.45 2.13 14.97
C ALA A 139 -7.35 3.01 16.21
N GLU A 140 -6.29 2.88 17.00
CA GLU A 140 -6.09 3.66 18.23
C GLU A 140 -5.54 5.06 17.94
N LEU A 141 -4.58 5.18 17.04
CA LEU A 141 -3.86 6.44 16.81
C LEU A 141 -4.55 7.35 15.78
N VAL A 142 -5.01 6.79 14.66
CA VAL A 142 -5.42 7.58 13.48
C VAL A 142 -6.94 7.71 13.36
N MET A 143 -7.69 6.63 13.58
CA MET A 143 -9.15 6.65 13.42
C MET A 143 -9.86 7.74 14.25
N PRO A 144 -9.45 8.07 15.50
CA PRO A 144 -10.05 9.17 16.26
C PRO A 144 -9.87 10.56 15.62
N LEU A 145 -8.90 10.71 14.72
CA LEU A 145 -8.61 11.96 14.02
C LEU A 145 -9.35 12.08 12.68
N LEU A 146 -10.08 11.04 12.26
CA LEU A 146 -10.81 11.01 11.01
C LEU A 146 -12.32 11.17 11.28
N PRO A 147 -13.05 11.92 10.44
CA PRO A 147 -14.50 11.95 10.51
C PRO A 147 -15.02 10.58 10.08
N LEU A 148 -15.34 9.71 11.04
CA LEU A 148 -15.97 8.44 10.74
C LEU A 148 -17.36 8.75 10.19
N ALA A 149 -17.57 8.51 8.90
CA ALA A 149 -18.90 8.57 8.32
C ALA A 149 -19.80 7.60 9.11
N GLN A 150 -20.77 8.14 9.82
CA GLN A 150 -21.76 7.42 10.65
C GLN A 150 -22.68 6.47 9.83
N SER A 151 -22.33 6.18 8.58
CA SER A 151 -23.14 5.39 7.65
C SER A 151 -22.23 4.57 6.74
N ALA A 152 -21.53 3.60 7.31
CA ALA A 152 -21.09 2.47 6.51
C ALA A 152 -22.35 1.65 6.19
N HIS A 153 -22.90 1.83 4.98
CA HIS A 153 -23.82 0.85 4.43
C HIS A 153 -23.16 -0.53 4.58
N GLN A 154 -23.79 -1.42 5.34
CA GLN A 154 -23.36 -2.80 5.47
C GLN A 154 -23.58 -3.51 4.13
N THR A 155 -22.71 -3.28 3.15
CA THR A 155 -22.65 -4.12 1.97
C THR A 155 -22.07 -5.47 2.37
N ALA A 156 -22.73 -6.54 1.93
CA ALA A 156 -22.36 -7.92 2.22
C ALA A 156 -20.85 -8.13 2.01
N ARG A 157 -20.18 -8.70 3.03
CA ARG A 157 -18.75 -8.99 3.00
C ARG A 157 -18.46 -10.09 1.99
N THR A 158 -17.98 -9.73 0.81
CA THR A 158 -17.27 -10.68 -0.06
C THR A 158 -15.84 -10.82 0.47
N ILE A 159 -15.56 -11.91 1.19
CA ILE A 159 -14.20 -12.21 1.66
C ILE A 159 -13.45 -12.86 0.49
N ASN A 160 -12.46 -12.17 -0.05
CA ASN A 160 -11.56 -12.71 -1.07
C ASN A 160 -10.28 -13.23 -0.37
N THR A 161 -10.05 -14.54 -0.39
CA THR A 161 -8.98 -15.24 0.35
C THR A 161 -7.74 -15.56 -0.50
N GLY A 162 -7.56 -14.90 -1.64
CA GLY A 162 -6.36 -15.09 -2.49
C GLY A 162 -5.08 -14.48 -1.90
N PRO A 163 -3.88 -14.95 -2.32
CA PRO A 163 -2.59 -14.43 -1.85
C PRO A 163 -2.30 -13.06 -2.49
N PHE A 164 -2.82 -11.98 -1.91
CA PHE A 164 -2.63 -10.63 -2.45
C PHE A 164 -1.44 -9.91 -1.81
N GLY A 165 -0.34 -9.78 -2.57
CA GLY A 165 0.79 -8.92 -2.23
C GLY A 165 2.02 -9.63 -1.71
N GLU A 166 2.00 -10.96 -1.57
CA GLU A 166 3.18 -11.77 -1.28
C GLU A 166 3.77 -12.30 -2.58
N THR A 167 4.88 -11.71 -3.05
CA THR A 167 5.43 -11.98 -4.38
C THR A 167 6.42 -13.14 -4.39
N ILE A 168 7.22 -13.29 -3.33
CA ILE A 168 8.26 -14.33 -3.25
C ILE A 168 7.69 -15.68 -2.79
N GLY A 169 6.81 -15.67 -1.78
CA GLY A 169 6.21 -16.89 -1.24
C GLY A 169 5.33 -17.65 -2.24
N GLY A 170 4.67 -16.94 -3.15
CA GLY A 170 3.79 -17.54 -4.17
C GLY A 170 4.50 -18.15 -5.38
N ASP A 171 5.78 -17.79 -5.62
CA ASP A 171 6.54 -18.23 -6.80
C ASP A 171 7.29 -19.56 -6.56
N ARG A 172 7.54 -19.92 -5.29
CA ARG A 172 8.16 -21.21 -4.92
C ARG A 172 7.09 -22.24 -4.54
N ARG A 173 6.97 -23.31 -5.33
CA ARG A 173 6.21 -24.52 -4.93
C ARG A 173 7.03 -25.33 -3.91
N PRO A 174 6.42 -25.88 -2.84
CA PRO A 174 7.12 -26.80 -1.96
C PRO A 174 7.61 -28.01 -2.75
N ALA A 175 8.89 -28.36 -2.57
CA ALA A 175 9.46 -29.57 -3.19
C ALA A 175 8.80 -30.82 -2.58
N PRO A 176 8.48 -31.85 -3.39
CA PRO A 176 7.94 -33.09 -2.85
C PRO A 176 8.94 -33.69 -1.86
N ALA A 177 8.46 -34.05 -0.67
CA ALA A 177 9.26 -34.75 0.32
C ALA A 177 9.86 -36.01 -0.31
N GLN A 178 11.18 -36.12 -0.28
CA GLN A 178 11.86 -37.34 -0.68
C GLN A 178 11.41 -38.44 0.26
N ARG A 179 10.70 -39.44 -0.27
CA ARG A 179 10.42 -40.67 0.46
C ARG A 179 11.74 -41.46 0.47
N GLU A 180 12.39 -41.48 1.61
CA GLU A 180 13.45 -42.47 1.87
C GLU A 180 12.81 -43.86 1.81
N GLY A 181 13.41 -44.74 1.01
CA GLY A 181 12.95 -46.11 0.75
C GLY A 181 13.37 -47.10 1.82
#